data_AF-B1XYC6-F1
#
_entry.id   AF-B1XYC6-F1
#
_cell.length_a   1.000
_cell.length_b   1.000
_cell.length_c   1.000
_cell.angle_alpha   90.00
_cell.angle_beta   90.00
_cell.angle_gamma   90.00
#
_symmetry.space_group_name_H-M   'P 1'
#
loop_
_entity.id
_entity.type
_entity.pdbx_description
1 polymer ?
#
loop_
_entity_poly.entity_id
_entity_poly.type
_entity_poly.pdbx_seq_one_letter_code
_entity_poly.pdbx_strand_id
1 'polypeptide(L)'
;MRRITSPTARGRSDRGFALIEALIAIVIFSLGALGLLGLQVSMMKATSGAKFRADAAYLANDLVGTMWADAANLAAYRDSCSSHLPCRNWIAKVSQTLPGNVPPELEIVPSTGYVGIKIFWIVPNEAQHSFNTSTSINR
;
A
#
# COMPACT_ATOMS: atom_id res chain seq x y z
N MET A 1 11.97 27.69 -81.67
CA MET A 1 11.35 27.52 -80.33
C MET A 1 12.19 26.52 -79.53
N ARG A 2 12.85 26.96 -78.45
CA ARG A 2 13.81 26.16 -77.66
C ARG A 2 13.15 25.75 -76.34
N ARG A 3 12.92 24.46 -76.09
CA ARG A 3 12.44 23.95 -74.79
C ARG A 3 13.59 23.96 -73.79
N ILE A 4 13.41 24.66 -72.67
CA ILE A 4 14.29 24.61 -71.51
C ILE A 4 13.79 23.46 -70.63
N THR A 5 14.51 22.34 -70.58
CA THR A 5 14.25 21.26 -69.64
C THR A 5 15.18 21.42 -68.45
N SER A 6 14.64 21.80 -67.30
CA SER A 6 15.36 21.93 -66.03
C SER A 6 15.75 20.54 -65.50
N PRO A 7 16.99 20.32 -65.03
CA PRO A 7 17.34 19.06 -64.39
C PRO A 7 16.75 19.02 -62.98
N THR A 8 15.93 18.02 -62.69
CA THR A 8 15.48 17.70 -61.33
C THR A 8 16.65 17.08 -60.56
N ALA A 9 17.17 17.81 -59.57
CA ALA A 9 18.15 17.28 -58.64
C ALA A 9 17.52 16.13 -57.84
N ARG A 10 17.84 14.90 -58.24
CA ARG A 10 17.41 13.69 -57.52
C ARG A 10 18.30 13.58 -56.28
N GLY A 11 17.82 14.09 -55.15
CA GLY A 11 18.47 13.91 -53.85
C GLY A 11 18.72 12.42 -53.64
N ARG A 12 20.00 12.03 -53.52
CA ARG A 12 20.38 10.68 -53.10
C ARG A 12 19.83 10.50 -51.69
N SER A 13 18.84 9.63 -51.53
CA SER A 13 18.46 9.17 -50.19
C SER A 13 19.56 8.23 -49.71
N ASP A 14 20.34 8.68 -48.73
CA ASP A 14 21.35 7.86 -48.06
C ASP A 14 20.66 6.76 -47.25
N ARG A 15 20.42 5.61 -47.91
CA ARG A 15 19.72 4.44 -47.36
C ARG A 15 20.52 3.65 -46.31
N GLY A 16 21.73 4.11 -45.96
CA GLY A 16 22.60 3.41 -44.99
C GLY A 16 22.40 3.84 -43.54
N PHE A 17 21.95 5.07 -43.27
CA PHE A 17 21.89 5.62 -41.92
C PHE A 17 20.58 5.29 -41.18
N ALA A 18 19.50 5.02 -41.91
CA ALA A 18 18.17 4.76 -41.35
C ALA A 18 18.12 3.53 -40.43
N LEU A 19 18.92 2.50 -40.70
CA LEU A 19 18.99 1.31 -39.84
C LEU A 19 19.67 1.61 -38.51
N ILE A 20 20.72 2.43 -38.52
CA ILE A 20 21.44 2.84 -37.30
C ILE A 20 20.55 3.78 -36.48
N GLU A 21 19.85 4.70 -37.14
CA GLU A 21 18.89 5.61 -36.50
C GLU A 21 17.76 4.85 -35.80
N ALA A 22 17.15 3.87 -36.47
CA ALA A 22 16.12 3.03 -35.88
C ALA A 22 16.65 2.21 -34.70
N LEU A 23 17.88 1.68 -34.78
CA LEU A 23 18.48 0.89 -33.71
C LEU A 23 18.78 1.75 -32.48
N ILE A 24 19.29 2.98 -32.67
CA ILE A 24 19.48 3.95 -31.58
C ILE A 24 18.12 4.33 -30.97
N ALA A 25 17.10 4.58 -31.79
CA ALA A 25 15.75 4.90 -31.30
C ALA A 25 15.17 3.76 -30.45
N ILE A 26 15.30 2.51 -30.89
CA ILE A 26 14.85 1.33 -30.13
C ILE A 26 15.62 1.20 -28.81
N VAL A 27 16.93 1.43 -28.80
CA VAL A 27 17.74 1.37 -27.57
C VAL A 27 17.29 2.44 -26.58
N ILE A 28 17.20 3.71 -27.00
CA ILE A 28 16.76 4.80 -26.12
C ILE A 28 15.34 4.56 -25.61
N PHE A 29 14.44 4.13 -26.50
CA PHE A 29 13.06 3.80 -26.14
C PHE A 29 12.99 2.65 -25.13
N SER A 30 13.77 1.58 -25.33
CA SER A 30 13.80 0.43 -24.42
C SER A 30 14.30 0.79 -23.03
N LEU A 31 15.31 1.66 -22.93
CA LEU A 31 15.80 2.17 -21.65
C LEU A 31 14.74 3.03 -20.95
N GLY A 32 14.04 3.89 -21.71
CA GLY A 32 12.93 4.69 -21.19
C GLY A 32 11.78 3.82 -20.68
N ALA A 33 11.41 2.77 -21.44
CA ALA A 33 10.35 1.85 -21.07
C ALA A 33 10.70 1.07 -19.78
N LEU A 34 11.92 0.55 -19.66
CA LEU A 34 12.39 -0.13 -18.44
C LEU A 34 12.40 0.81 -17.22
N GLY A 35 12.81 2.07 -17.41
CA GLY A 35 12.78 3.08 -16.36
C GLY A 35 11.36 3.34 -15.83
N LEU A 36 10.38 3.46 -16.74
CA LEU A 36 8.98 3.64 -16.38
C LEU A 36 8.40 2.42 -15.63
N LEU A 37 8.73 1.20 -16.09
CA LEU A 37 8.31 -0.03 -15.41
C LEU A 37 8.87 -0.12 -14.00
N GLY A 38 10.14 0.27 -13.79
CA GLY A 38 10.75 0.33 -12.46
C GLY A 38 10.02 1.30 -11.52
N LEU A 39 9.64 2.47 -12.02
CA LEU A 39 8.83 3.44 -11.26
C LEU A 39 7.46 2.87 -10.92
N GLN A 40 6.80 2.22 -11.88
CA GLN A 40 5.48 1.61 -11.67
C GLN A 40 5.51 0.56 -10.55
N VAL A 41 6.53 -0.31 -10.54
CA VAL A 41 6.71 -1.29 -9.46
C VAL A 41 6.92 -0.60 -8.11
N SER A 42 7.75 0.45 -8.05
CA SER A 42 7.97 1.21 -6.82
C SER A 42 6.67 1.85 -6.30
N MET A 43 5.86 2.42 -7.19
CA MET A 43 4.55 2.99 -6.83
C MET A 43 3.61 1.91 -6.30
N MET A 44 3.54 0.74 -6.93
CA MET A 44 2.70 -0.37 -6.46
C MET A 44 3.09 -0.83 -5.05
N LYS A 45 4.39 -0.89 -4.74
CA LYS A 45 4.88 -1.20 -3.38
C LYS A 45 4.45 -0.14 -2.36
N ALA A 46 4.63 1.14 -2.70
CA ALA A 46 4.23 2.25 -1.83
C ALA A 46 2.73 2.26 -1.57
N THR A 47 1.91 2.04 -2.60
CA THR A 47 0.44 1.94 -2.49
C THR A 47 0.02 0.76 -1.62
N SER A 48 0.66 -0.40 -1.77
CA SER A 48 0.37 -1.57 -0.94
C SER A 48 0.69 -1.31 0.53
N GLY A 49 1.84 -0.71 0.83
CA GLY A 49 2.21 -0.31 2.19
C GLY A 49 1.31 0.77 2.79
N ALA A 50 0.79 1.69 1.97
CA ALA A 50 -0.22 2.66 2.40
C ALA A 50 -1.57 1.98 2.70
N LYS A 51 -1.97 1.01 1.88
CA LYS A 51 -3.20 0.23 2.08
C LYS A 51 -3.17 -0.51 3.42
N PHE A 52 -2.11 -1.24 3.75
CA PHE A 52 -2.04 -1.96 5.02
C PHE A 52 -2.12 -1.03 6.24
N ARG A 53 -1.50 0.15 6.17
CA ARG A 53 -1.61 1.18 7.22
C ARG A 53 -3.03 1.72 7.36
N ALA A 54 -3.72 1.94 6.23
CA ALA A 54 -5.11 2.38 6.23
C ALA A 54 -6.05 1.30 6.78
N ASP A 55 -5.86 0.04 6.38
CA ASP A 55 -6.63 -1.11 6.88
C ASP A 55 -6.42 -1.29 8.40
N ALA A 56 -5.18 -1.14 8.89
CA ALA A 56 -4.89 -1.19 10.32
C ALA A 56 -5.56 -0.04 11.10
N ALA A 57 -5.51 1.19 10.57
CA ALA A 57 -6.20 2.33 11.19
C ALA A 57 -7.72 2.14 11.23
N TYR A 58 -8.30 1.60 10.15
CA TYR A 58 -9.72 1.26 10.09
C TYR A 58 -10.07 0.19 11.13
N LEU A 59 -9.30 -0.89 11.24
CA LEU A 59 -9.51 -1.95 12.23
C LEU A 59 -9.42 -1.44 13.66
N ALA A 60 -8.48 -0.52 13.95
CA ALA A 60 -8.39 0.09 15.27
C ALA A 60 -9.66 0.91 15.60
N ASN A 61 -10.14 1.70 14.63
CA ASN A 61 -11.37 2.47 14.79
C ASN A 61 -12.62 1.58 14.91
N ASP A 62 -12.68 0.45 14.19
CA ASP A 62 -13.75 -0.57 14.32
C ASP A 62 -13.82 -1.11 15.76
N LEU A 63 -12.67 -1.43 16.36
CA LEU A 63 -12.61 -1.89 17.75
C LEU A 63 -13.03 -0.80 18.73
N VAL A 64 -12.52 0.43 18.55
CA VAL A 64 -12.94 1.56 19.39
C VAL A 64 -14.46 1.74 19.32
N GLY A 65 -15.04 1.77 18.11
CA GLY A 65 -16.49 1.87 17.95
C GLY A 65 -17.26 0.73 18.64
N THR A 66 -16.74 -0.49 18.55
CA THR A 66 -17.30 -1.66 19.25
C THR A 66 -17.23 -1.49 20.76
N MET A 67 -16.10 -1.05 21.31
CA MET A 67 -15.92 -0.77 22.73
C MET A 67 -16.78 0.39 23.23
N TRP A 68 -17.06 1.40 22.40
CA TRP A 68 -17.99 2.48 22.74
C TRP A 68 -19.43 1.98 22.85
N ALA A 69 -19.87 1.17 21.88
CA ALA A 69 -21.20 0.55 21.93
C ALA A 69 -21.35 -0.42 23.12
N ASP A 70 -20.23 -1.03 23.53
CA ASP A 70 -20.15 -1.99 24.62
C ASP A 70 -19.37 -1.43 25.83
N ALA A 71 -19.46 -0.12 26.08
CA ALA A 71 -18.68 0.56 27.12
C ALA A 71 -18.94 -0.01 28.53
N ALA A 72 -20.06 -0.72 28.70
CA ALA A 72 -20.39 -1.46 29.90
C ALA A 72 -19.42 -2.56 30.27
N ASN A 73 -18.81 -3.17 29.26
CA ASN A 73 -18.01 -4.37 29.40
C ASN A 73 -16.55 -4.12 29.04
N LEU A 74 -16.04 -2.88 29.15
CA LEU A 74 -14.64 -2.54 28.84
C LEU A 74 -13.61 -3.45 29.52
N ALA A 75 -13.89 -3.90 30.76
CA ALA A 75 -13.02 -4.83 31.46
C ALA A 75 -12.85 -6.18 30.73
N ALA A 76 -13.85 -6.63 29.98
CA ALA A 76 -13.83 -7.89 29.22
C ALA A 76 -12.91 -7.85 28.00
N TYR A 77 -12.42 -6.68 27.60
CA TYR A 77 -11.48 -6.53 26.49
C TYR A 77 -10.00 -6.69 26.93
N ARG A 78 -9.71 -6.68 28.24
CA ARG A 78 -8.32 -6.71 28.78
C ARG A 78 -7.57 -8.00 28.47
N ASP A 79 -8.26 -9.14 28.49
CA ASP A 79 -7.61 -10.46 28.48
C ASP A 79 -7.35 -10.97 27.05
N SER A 80 -6.70 -10.13 26.24
CA SER A 80 -6.34 -10.42 24.83
C SER A 80 -7.52 -10.95 24.01
N CYS A 81 -8.72 -10.43 24.28
CA CYS A 81 -9.99 -10.85 23.68
C CYS A 81 -10.37 -12.33 23.86
N SER A 82 -9.80 -13.10 24.79
CA SER A 82 -10.06 -14.56 24.89
C SER A 82 -11.52 -14.93 25.19
N SER A 83 -12.18 -14.21 26.10
CA SER A 83 -13.49 -14.53 26.64
C SER A 83 -14.65 -13.76 26.01
N HIS A 84 -14.37 -12.59 25.41
CA HIS A 84 -15.38 -11.65 24.94
C HIS A 84 -15.61 -11.76 23.42
N LEU A 85 -16.83 -12.14 23.02
CA LEU A 85 -17.15 -12.48 21.63
C LEU A 85 -16.93 -11.32 20.63
N PRO A 86 -17.38 -10.07 20.89
CA PRO A 86 -17.05 -8.93 20.03
C PRO A 86 -15.55 -8.75 19.79
N CYS A 87 -14.74 -8.89 20.85
CA CYS A 87 -13.29 -8.77 20.79
C CYS A 87 -12.66 -9.92 19.96
N ARG A 88 -13.13 -11.17 20.12
CA ARG A 88 -12.67 -12.30 19.30
C ARG A 88 -12.99 -12.12 17.81
N ASN A 89 -14.20 -11.65 17.51
CA ASN A 89 -14.59 -11.39 16.13
C ASN A 89 -13.67 -10.34 15.51
N TRP A 90 -13.30 -9.30 16.27
CA TRP A 90 -12.33 -8.31 15.83
C TRP A 90 -10.94 -8.91 15.57
N ILE A 91 -10.38 -9.73 16.47
CA ILE A 91 -9.09 -10.41 16.23
C ILE A 91 -9.13 -11.27 14.96
N ALA A 92 -10.25 -11.97 14.73
CA ALA A 92 -10.45 -12.74 13.50
C ALA A 92 -10.43 -11.84 12.25
N LYS A 93 -11.10 -10.68 12.29
CA LYS A 93 -11.04 -9.68 11.19
C LYS A 93 -9.61 -9.19 10.96
N VAL A 94 -8.85 -8.87 12.02
CA VAL A 94 -7.45 -8.42 11.93
C VAL A 94 -6.61 -9.47 11.20
N SER A 95 -6.73 -10.73 11.61
CA SER A 95 -5.97 -11.86 11.02
C SER A 95 -6.35 -12.14 9.57
N GLN A 96 -7.60 -11.86 9.17
CA GLN A 96 -8.06 -12.02 7.79
C GLN A 96 -7.64 -10.85 6.87
N THR A 97 -7.40 -9.67 7.43
CA THR A 97 -7.15 -8.43 6.66
C THR A 97 -5.66 -8.14 6.49
N LEU A 98 -4.87 -8.36 7.54
CA LEU A 98 -3.46 -7.99 7.56
C LEU A 98 -2.54 -9.21 7.40
N PRO A 99 -1.43 -9.09 6.66
CA PRO A 99 -0.50 -10.19 6.45
C PRO A 99 0.35 -10.46 7.70
N GLY A 100 0.78 -11.72 7.87
CA GLY A 100 1.72 -12.13 8.90
C GLY A 100 1.11 -12.73 10.16
N ASN A 101 -0.23 -12.71 10.31
CA ASN A 101 -0.95 -13.32 11.45
C ASN A 101 -0.34 -12.97 12.83
N VAL A 102 0.13 -11.73 12.98
CA VAL A 102 0.71 -11.26 14.23
C VAL A 102 -0.44 -10.76 15.12
N PRO A 103 -0.58 -11.26 16.36
CA PRO A 103 -1.67 -10.86 17.23
C PRO A 103 -1.53 -9.37 17.64
N PRO A 104 -2.62 -8.60 17.67
CA PRO A 104 -2.60 -7.23 18.17
C PRO A 104 -2.44 -7.17 19.69
N GLU A 105 -1.90 -6.07 20.19
CA GLU A 105 -1.75 -5.78 21.62
C GLU A 105 -2.78 -4.74 22.05
N LEU A 106 -3.48 -5.01 23.15
CA LEU A 106 -4.48 -4.11 23.72
C LEU A 106 -4.08 -3.73 25.14
N GLU A 107 -4.10 -2.43 25.44
CA GLU A 107 -3.85 -1.89 26.77
C GLU A 107 -5.12 -1.19 27.25
N ILE A 108 -5.89 -1.85 28.10
CA ILE A 108 -7.15 -1.29 28.59
C ILE A 108 -7.06 -1.09 30.11
N VAL A 109 -7.41 0.12 30.55
CA VAL A 109 -7.46 0.53 31.95
C VAL A 109 -8.89 0.97 32.27
N PRO A 110 -9.78 0.04 32.70
CA PRO A 110 -11.19 0.34 32.87
C PRO A 110 -11.48 1.41 33.92
N SER A 111 -10.61 1.59 34.91
CA SER A 111 -10.76 2.60 35.97
C SER A 111 -10.65 4.03 35.46
N THR A 112 -9.93 4.26 34.35
CA THR A 112 -9.74 5.57 33.73
C THR A 112 -10.42 5.67 32.36
N GLY A 113 -10.98 4.57 31.85
CA GLY A 113 -11.51 4.48 30.49
C GLY A 113 -10.44 4.47 29.40
N TYR A 114 -9.14 4.39 29.75
CA TYR A 114 -8.06 4.41 28.75
C TYR A 114 -8.04 3.11 27.93
N VAL A 115 -7.86 3.26 26.62
CA VAL A 115 -7.74 2.17 25.65
C VAL A 115 -6.59 2.50 24.69
N GLY A 116 -5.52 1.73 24.77
CA GLY A 116 -4.43 1.66 23.80
C GLY A 116 -4.59 0.44 22.90
N ILE A 117 -4.38 0.61 21.60
CA ILE A 117 -4.48 -0.43 20.58
C ILE A 117 -3.20 -0.39 19.75
N LYS A 118 -2.51 -1.53 19.64
CA LYS A 118 -1.38 -1.72 18.71
C LYS A 118 -1.67 -2.90 17.79
N ILE A 119 -1.64 -2.64 16.50
CA ILE A 119 -1.88 -3.63 15.45
C ILE A 119 -0.57 -3.84 14.68
N PHE A 120 -0.28 -5.10 14.36
CA PHE A 120 0.96 -5.50 13.70
C PHE A 120 0.68 -6.21 12.38
N TRP A 121 1.60 -6.08 11.42
CA TRP A 121 1.59 -6.87 10.21
C TRP A 121 3.01 -7.09 9.70
N ILE A 122 3.21 -8.17 8.93
CA ILE A 122 4.50 -8.51 8.31
C ILE A 122 4.27 -8.69 6.82
N VAL A 123 5.02 -7.94 6.01
CA VAL A 123 5.09 -8.13 4.56
C VAL A 123 6.26 -9.06 4.26
N PRO A 124 6.16 -10.01 3.32
CA PRO A 124 7.28 -10.89 2.98
C PRO A 124 8.54 -10.10 2.63
N ASN A 125 9.68 -10.48 3.23
CA ASN A 125 10.98 -9.81 3.09
C ASN A 125 11.06 -8.38 3.65
N GLU A 126 10.13 -7.98 4.51
CA GLU A 126 10.20 -6.72 5.25
C GLU A 126 10.21 -6.96 6.76
N ALA A 127 10.69 -5.96 7.52
CA ALA A 127 10.55 -5.98 8.97
C ALA A 127 9.08 -5.88 9.38
N GLN A 128 8.77 -6.28 10.62
CA GLN A 128 7.44 -6.11 11.17
C GLN A 128 7.06 -4.62 11.24
N HIS A 129 5.85 -4.32 10.81
CA HIS A 129 5.24 -3.00 10.88
C HIS A 129 4.21 -2.95 12.00
N SER A 130 3.96 -1.75 12.52
CA SER A 130 2.97 -1.51 13.59
C SER A 130 2.17 -0.24 13.36
N PHE A 131 0.91 -0.25 13.80
CA PHE A 131 0.06 0.91 13.91
C PHE A 131 -0.48 1.01 15.33
N ASN A 132 -0.28 2.16 15.97
CA ASN A 132 -0.63 2.39 17.37
C ASN A 132 -1.62 3.55 17.47
N THR A 133 -2.68 3.38 18.26
CA THR A 133 -3.62 4.45 18.60
C THR A 133 -4.06 4.32 20.04
N SER A 134 -4.45 5.42 20.67
CA SER A 134 -4.98 5.42 22.02
C SER A 134 -6.14 6.39 22.14
N THR A 135 -7.14 6.02 22.93
CA THR A 135 -8.33 6.82 23.19
C THR A 135 -8.80 6.63 24.62
N SER A 136 -9.71 7.49 25.07
CA SER A 136 -10.40 7.38 26.35
C SER A 136 -11.89 7.21 26.12
N ILE A 137 -12.47 6.18 26.74
CA ILE A 137 -13.90 5.90 26.72
C ILE A 137 -14.44 6.20 28.11
N ASN A 138 -15.01 7.39 28.27
CA ASN A 138 -15.65 7.79 29.52
C ASN A 138 -17.11 7.37 29.52
N ARG A 139 -17.58 6.93 30.68
CA ARG A 139 -18.95 6.52 30.92
C ARG A 139 -19.69 7.55 31.76
#